data_AF-A0A0C9YB59-F1
#
_entry.id   AF-A0A0C9YB59-F1
#
_cell.length_a   1.000
_cell.length_b   1.000
_cell.length_c   1.000
_cell.angle_alpha   90.00
_cell.angle_beta   90.00
_cell.angle_gamma   90.00
#
_symmetry.space_group_name_H-M   'P 1'
#
loop_
_entity.id
_entity.type
_entity.pdbx_description
1 polymer ?
#
loop_
_entity_poly.entity_id
_entity_poly.type
_entity_poly.pdbx_seq_one_letter_code
_entity_poly.pdbx_strand_id
1 'polypeptide(L)'
;MDYLPELADNGHNWMSYGNSVLCAINDEGLMGFLVRSERRPTHPAELEGRGEGWTPQTDKERDEVAVWRTTDQLWTRRNVTVNYTIVCGIPDTIFSSMLHLKSPFEKWDYLENHFGQIPRPGSWLAAEQAMQQSDSSSEQDTAGESSQNAHEGDDD
;
A
#
# COMPACT_ATOMS: atom_id res chain seq x y z
N MET A 1 -12.85 1.77 3.25
CA MET A 1 -11.71 2.10 4.10
C MET A 1 -11.75 1.11 5.23
N ASP A 2 -11.12 -0.04 5.00
CA ASP A 2 -10.88 -1.01 6.06
C ASP A 2 -10.00 -0.33 7.10
N TYR A 3 -10.34 -0.56 8.36
CA TYR A 3 -9.70 0.11 9.49
C TYR A 3 -8.22 -0.31 9.54
N LEU A 4 -7.30 0.63 9.30
CA LEU A 4 -5.87 0.38 9.49
C LEU A 4 -5.61 0.19 10.99
N PRO A 5 -4.87 -0.85 11.38
CA PRO A 5 -4.45 -1.01 12.77
C PRO A 5 -3.56 0.17 13.17
N GLU A 6 -3.59 0.55 14.44
CA GLU A 6 -2.64 1.50 15.00
C GLU A 6 -1.31 0.79 15.28
N LEU A 7 -0.19 1.39 14.88
CA LEU A 7 1.15 0.92 15.24
C LEU A 7 1.36 1.12 16.74
N ALA A 8 1.82 0.10 17.45
CA ALA A 8 2.16 0.24 18.85
C ALA A 8 3.43 1.10 19.02
N ASP A 9 3.52 1.88 20.11
CA ASP A 9 4.68 2.73 20.43
C ASP A 9 6.03 1.97 20.40
N ASN A 10 6.01 0.69 20.77
CA ASN A 10 7.19 -0.19 20.78
C ASN A 10 7.36 -1.01 19.48
N GLY A 11 6.50 -0.81 18.48
CA GLY A 11 6.53 -1.48 17.19
C GLY A 11 6.23 -2.97 17.20
N HIS A 12 5.74 -3.55 18.30
CA HIS A 12 5.57 -5.02 18.40
C HIS A 12 4.60 -5.60 17.36
N ASN A 13 3.65 -4.78 16.87
CA ASN A 13 2.68 -5.14 15.83
C ASN A 13 3.08 -4.62 14.43
N TRP A 14 4.35 -4.25 14.22
CA TRP A 14 4.86 -3.72 12.95
C TRP A 14 4.45 -4.55 11.74
N MET A 15 4.51 -5.89 11.83
CA MET A 15 4.16 -6.75 10.70
C MET A 15 2.69 -6.59 10.28
N SER A 16 1.77 -6.56 11.24
CA SER A 16 0.35 -6.36 10.97
C SER A 16 0.10 -4.96 10.42
N TYR A 17 0.69 -3.95 11.05
CA TYR A 17 0.60 -2.56 10.62
C TYR A 17 1.13 -2.35 9.19
N GLY A 18 2.38 -2.73 8.96
CA GLY A 18 3.07 -2.57 7.70
C GLY A 18 2.36 -3.31 6.57
N ASN A 19 1.91 -4.54 6.82
CA ASN A 19 1.15 -5.30 5.82
C ASN A 19 -0.18 -4.62 5.46
N SER A 20 -0.94 -4.14 6.46
CA SER A 20 -2.19 -3.41 6.20
C SER A 20 -1.97 -2.12 5.40
N VAL A 21 -0.91 -1.36 5.70
CA VAL A 21 -0.55 -0.16 4.94
C VAL A 21 -0.15 -0.50 3.51
N LEU A 22 0.65 -1.55 3.31
CA LEU A 22 1.04 -2.02 1.97
C LEU A 22 -0.16 -2.48 1.16
N CYS A 23 -1.07 -3.26 1.74
CA CYS A 23 -2.32 -3.66 1.07
C CYS A 23 -3.15 -2.45 0.66
N ALA A 24 -3.41 -1.52 1.57
CA ALA A 24 -4.21 -0.33 1.28
C ALA A 24 -3.60 0.54 0.15
N ILE A 25 -2.28 0.70 0.15
CA ILE A 25 -1.57 1.45 -0.90
C ILE A 25 -1.59 0.69 -2.23
N ASN A 26 -1.44 -0.63 -2.20
CA ASN A 26 -1.44 -1.47 -3.38
C ASN A 26 -2.83 -1.55 -4.03
N ASP A 27 -3.89 -1.64 -3.24
CA ASP A 27 -5.28 -1.66 -3.72
C ASP A 27 -5.65 -0.37 -4.48
N GLU A 28 -5.02 0.75 -4.13
CA GLU A 28 -5.15 2.02 -4.86
C GLU A 28 -4.14 2.18 -6.02
N GLY A 29 -3.25 1.20 -6.24
CA GLY A 29 -2.21 1.26 -7.26
C GLY A 29 -1.14 2.32 -6.99
N LEU A 30 -0.88 2.64 -5.72
CA LEU A 30 -0.02 3.76 -5.30
C LEU A 30 1.37 3.31 -4.82
N MET A 31 1.74 2.04 -5.02
CA MET A 31 3.04 1.49 -4.60
C MET A 31 4.24 2.27 -5.15
N GLY A 32 4.08 2.93 -6.31
CA GLY A 32 5.16 3.73 -6.92
C GLY A 32 5.69 4.84 -6.02
N PHE A 33 4.87 5.37 -5.09
CA PHE A 33 5.29 6.37 -4.11
C PHE A 33 6.20 5.79 -3.01
N LEU A 34 6.04 4.52 -2.66
CA LEU A 34 6.86 3.84 -1.64
C LEU A 34 8.20 3.34 -2.19
N VAL A 35 8.28 3.07 -3.50
CA VAL A 35 9.51 2.58 -4.16
C VAL A 35 10.23 3.66 -4.97
N ARG A 36 9.80 4.92 -4.84
CA ARG A 36 10.39 6.09 -5.53
C ARG A 36 10.34 6.01 -7.07
N SER A 37 9.41 5.22 -7.62
CA SER A 37 9.18 5.16 -9.08
C SER A 37 8.21 6.23 -9.56
N GLU A 38 7.29 6.68 -8.70
CA GLU A 38 6.36 7.76 -9.03
C GLU A 38 7.08 9.12 -8.96
N ARG A 39 7.05 9.88 -10.07
CA ARG A 39 7.71 11.19 -10.19
C ARG A 39 6.67 12.29 -10.31
N ARG A 40 6.89 13.38 -9.57
CA ARG A 40 6.10 14.60 -9.76
C ARG A 40 6.31 15.12 -11.19
N PRO A 41 5.26 15.50 -11.92
CA PRO A 41 5.40 16.04 -13.27
C PRO A 41 6.16 17.36 -13.26
N THR A 42 7.12 17.48 -14.18
CA THR A 42 7.96 18.69 -14.34
C THR A 42 7.13 19.85 -14.88
N HIS A 43 7.29 21.03 -14.26
CA HIS A 43 6.60 22.23 -14.72
C HIS A 43 7.10 22.63 -16.12
N PRO A 44 6.22 23.02 -17.08
CA PRO A 44 6.65 23.35 -18.43
C PRO A 44 7.70 24.47 -18.52
N ALA A 45 7.71 25.44 -17.60
CA ALA A 45 8.76 26.47 -17.53
C ALA A 45 10.16 25.93 -17.20
N GLU A 46 10.25 24.74 -16.58
CA GLU A 46 11.52 24.07 -16.26
C GLU A 46 12.08 23.28 -17.45
N LEU A 47 11.34 23.19 -18.56
CA LEU A 47 11.84 22.56 -19.78
C LEU A 47 12.95 23.40 -20.42
N GLU A 48 13.90 22.70 -21.02
CA GLU A 48 15.06 23.32 -21.67
C GLU A 48 14.62 24.38 -22.69
N GLY A 49 15.22 25.57 -22.61
CA GLY A 49 14.92 26.71 -23.49
C GLY A 49 13.78 27.62 -23.04
N ARG A 50 13.07 27.33 -21.94
CA ARG A 50 12.00 28.20 -21.41
C ARG A 50 12.52 29.13 -20.31
N GLY A 51 13.25 28.59 -19.33
CA GLY A 51 13.97 29.39 -18.34
C GLY A 51 13.07 30.16 -17.37
N GLU A 52 13.70 30.90 -16.47
CA GLU A 52 13.03 31.67 -15.41
C GLU A 52 12.21 32.82 -16.01
N GLY A 53 10.94 32.94 -15.61
CA GLY A 53 10.02 33.97 -16.11
C GLY A 53 9.29 33.60 -17.42
N TRP A 54 9.45 32.38 -17.93
CA TRP A 54 8.67 31.92 -19.07
C TRP A 54 7.17 31.96 -18.80
N THR A 55 6.42 32.45 -19.78
CA THR A 55 4.95 32.44 -19.77
C THR A 55 4.44 31.90 -21.10
N PRO A 56 3.40 31.06 -21.11
CA PRO A 56 2.89 30.44 -22.33
C PRO A 56 2.33 31.50 -23.30
N GLN A 57 2.89 31.58 -24.51
CA GLN A 57 2.49 32.57 -25.52
C GLN A 57 1.54 31.97 -26.56
N THR A 58 1.72 30.69 -26.88
CA THR A 58 0.93 29.96 -27.88
C THR A 58 -0.19 29.13 -27.26
N ASP A 59 -1.20 28.75 -28.06
CA ASP A 59 -2.26 27.84 -27.60
C ASP A 59 -1.68 26.49 -27.16
N LYS A 60 -0.70 25.97 -27.90
CA LYS A 60 0.00 24.74 -27.56
C LYS A 60 0.67 24.81 -26.18
N GLU A 61 1.37 25.90 -25.88
CA GLU A 61 2.01 26.08 -24.57
C GLU A 61 0.99 26.23 -23.44
N ARG A 62 -0.15 26.87 -23.71
CA ARG A 62 -1.27 26.95 -22.75
C ARG A 62 -1.85 25.56 -22.48
N ASP A 63 -2.01 24.75 -23.51
CA ASP A 63 -2.49 23.37 -23.39
C ASP A 63 -1.52 22.51 -22.58
N GLU A 64 -0.21 22.62 -22.83
CA GLU A 64 0.83 21.94 -22.04
C GLU A 64 0.76 22.30 -20.56
N VAL A 65 0.57 23.59 -20.23
CA VAL A 65 0.40 24.05 -18.84
C VAL A 65 -0.91 23.51 -18.23
N ALA A 66 -1.99 23.44 -19.00
CA ALA A 66 -3.27 22.88 -18.53
C ALA A 66 -3.15 21.38 -18.22
N VAL A 67 -2.49 20.61 -19.10
CA VAL A 67 -2.19 19.20 -18.89
C VAL A 67 -1.31 19.02 -17.65
N TRP A 68 -0.20 19.76 -17.55
CA TRP A 68 0.68 19.71 -16.38
C TRP A 68 -0.06 20.01 -15.08
N ARG A 69 -0.91 21.04 -15.04
CA ARG A 69 -1.65 21.40 -13.83
C ARG A 69 -2.57 20.27 -13.38
N THR A 70 -3.24 19.61 -14.34
CA THR A 70 -4.13 18.49 -14.06
C THR A 70 -3.36 17.29 -13.52
N THR A 71 -2.21 16.96 -14.13
CA THR A 71 -1.38 15.85 -13.67
C THR A 71 -0.69 16.14 -12.34
N ASP A 72 -0.23 17.37 -12.10
CA ASP A 72 0.38 17.79 -10.83
C ASP A 72 -0.61 17.75 -9.67
N GLN A 73 -1.85 18.20 -9.90
CA GLN A 73 -2.93 18.10 -8.91
C GLN A 73 -3.26 16.64 -8.57
N LEU A 74 -3.35 15.78 -9.59
CA LEU A 74 -3.60 14.35 -9.38
C LEU A 74 -2.44 13.69 -8.62
N TRP A 75 -1.20 13.97 -9.02
CA TRP A 75 -0.01 13.48 -8.34
C TRP A 75 0.03 13.94 -6.89
N THR A 76 -0.23 15.22 -6.62
CA THR A 76 -0.24 15.80 -5.27
C THR A 76 -1.30 15.13 -4.41
N ARG A 77 -2.52 14.95 -4.94
CA ARG A 77 -3.60 14.25 -4.23
C ARG A 77 -3.19 12.83 -3.85
N ARG A 78 -2.64 12.06 -4.80
CA ARG A 78 -2.17 10.70 -4.56
C ARG A 78 -1.03 10.65 -3.53
N ASN A 79 -0.06 11.55 -3.64
CA ASN A 79 1.03 11.69 -2.67
C ASN A 79 0.50 11.98 -1.26
N VAL A 80 -0.51 12.82 -1.13
CA VAL A 80 -1.19 13.11 0.15
C VAL A 80 -1.91 11.87 0.66
N THR A 81 -2.62 11.13 -0.20
CA THR A 81 -3.27 9.88 0.19
C THR A 81 -2.26 8.89 0.77
N VAL A 82 -1.16 8.62 0.08
CA VAL A 82 -0.13 7.69 0.59
C VAL A 82 0.48 8.18 1.91
N ASN A 83 0.80 9.47 2.00
CA ASN A 83 1.28 10.03 3.27
C ASN A 83 0.26 9.82 4.39
N TYR A 84 -1.00 10.13 4.15
CA TYR A 84 -2.07 9.98 5.13
C TYR A 84 -2.22 8.52 5.57
N THR A 85 -2.27 7.58 4.62
CA THR A 85 -2.33 6.14 4.89
C THR A 85 -1.17 5.66 5.76
N ILE A 86 0.03 6.21 5.54
CA ILE A 86 1.19 5.90 6.39
C ILE A 86 1.06 6.51 7.78
N VAL A 87 0.51 7.72 7.96
CA VAL A 87 0.59 8.42 9.26
C VAL A 87 -0.67 8.29 10.12
N CYS A 88 -1.82 7.93 9.54
CA CYS A 88 -3.10 7.92 10.27
C CYS A 88 -3.20 6.85 11.35
N GLY A 89 -2.35 5.81 11.30
CA GLY A 89 -2.25 4.77 12.31
C GLY A 89 -0.95 4.85 13.12
N ILE A 90 -0.25 5.99 13.13
CA ILE A 90 1.01 6.16 13.87
C ILE A 90 0.75 6.94 15.16
N PRO A 91 1.23 6.46 16.32
CA PRO A 91 1.24 7.21 17.58
C PRO A 91 2.00 8.54 17.48
N ASP A 92 1.55 9.56 18.21
CA ASP A 92 2.15 10.90 18.19
C ASP A 92 3.67 10.92 18.49
N THR A 93 4.13 9.99 19.33
CA THR A 93 5.55 9.80 19.70
C THR A 93 6.41 9.47 18.48
N ILE A 94 5.96 8.53 17.66
CA ILE A 94 6.61 8.08 16.44
C ILE A 94 6.40 9.13 15.35
N PHE A 95 5.19 9.66 15.22
CA PHE A 95 4.86 10.69 14.24
C PHE A 95 5.75 11.93 14.37
N SER A 96 5.99 12.39 15.61
CA SER A 96 6.87 13.52 15.91
C SER A 96 8.29 13.31 15.37
N SER A 97 8.79 12.07 15.41
CA SER A 97 10.11 11.70 14.90
C SER A 97 10.18 11.77 13.37
N MET A 98 9.03 11.71 12.68
CA MET A 98 8.93 11.66 11.22
C MET A 98 8.52 13.00 10.59
N LEU A 99 8.23 14.04 11.38
CA LEU A 99 7.74 15.35 10.89
C LEU A 99 8.67 16.01 9.85
N HIS A 100 9.97 15.76 9.94
CA HIS A 100 10.96 16.31 9.02
C HIS A 100 11.03 15.58 7.67
N LEU A 101 10.44 14.38 7.57
CA LEU A 101 10.44 13.54 6.37
C LEU A 101 9.33 14.02 5.42
N LYS A 102 9.71 14.40 4.20
CA LYS A 102 8.82 15.14 3.29
C LYS A 102 8.01 14.22 2.38
N SER A 103 8.55 13.06 2.05
CA SER A 103 7.93 12.12 1.10
C SER A 103 7.35 10.89 1.82
N PRO A 104 6.34 10.22 1.21
CA PRO A 104 5.87 8.91 1.68
C PRO A 104 7.00 7.88 1.73
N PHE A 105 7.88 7.88 0.72
CA PHE A 105 9.07 7.03 0.67
C PHE A 105 9.91 7.16 1.95
N GLU A 106 10.30 8.38 2.30
CA GLU A 106 11.19 8.61 3.46
C GLU A 106 10.52 8.18 4.76
N LYS A 107 9.21 8.45 4.89
CA LYS A 107 8.42 8.03 6.05
C LYS A 107 8.34 6.50 6.15
N TRP A 108 8.07 5.83 5.04
CA TRP A 108 8.00 4.37 5.00
C TRP A 108 9.35 3.73 5.32
N ASP A 109 10.41 4.18 4.66
CA ASP A 109 11.78 3.72 4.88
C ASP A 109 12.23 3.93 6.34
N TYR A 110 11.87 5.06 6.95
CA TYR A 110 12.11 5.28 8.38
C TYR A 110 11.46 4.20 9.25
N LEU A 111 10.17 3.91 9.03
CA LEU A 111 9.45 2.92 9.83
C LEU A 111 9.99 1.51 9.63
N GLU A 112 10.29 1.13 8.39
CA GLU A 112 10.86 -0.17 8.06
C GLU A 112 12.24 -0.35 8.69
N ASN A 113 13.08 0.67 8.67
CA ASN A 113 14.39 0.63 9.32
C ASN A 113 14.28 0.61 10.86
N HIS A 114 13.30 1.31 11.43
CA HIS A 114 13.15 1.43 12.88
C HIS A 114 12.46 0.22 13.52
N PHE A 115 11.47 -0.37 12.84
CA PHE A 115 10.63 -1.45 13.39
C PHE A 115 10.73 -2.77 12.63
N GLY A 116 11.17 -2.76 11.37
CA GLY A 116 11.33 -3.98 10.56
C GLY A 116 12.41 -4.94 11.05
N GLN A 117 13.29 -4.47 11.94
CA GLN A 117 14.32 -5.30 12.57
C GLN A 117 13.86 -5.96 13.87
N ILE A 118 12.63 -5.72 14.34
CA ILE A 118 12.11 -6.34 15.57
C ILE A 118 12.00 -7.85 15.35
N PRO A 119 12.77 -8.67 16.10
CA PRO A 119 12.76 -10.13 15.93
C PRO A 119 11.36 -10.69 16.21
N ARG A 120 10.87 -11.56 15.32
CA ARG A 120 9.57 -12.22 15.51
C ARG A 120 9.63 -13.12 16.75
N PRO A 121 8.67 -13.00 17.69
CA PRO A 121 8.47 -14.02 18.70
C PRO A 121 8.16 -15.37 18.01
N GLY A 122 8.75 -16.47 18.47
CA GLY A 122 8.53 -17.80 17.87
C GLY A 122 7.05 -18.24 17.88
N SER A 123 6.26 -17.73 18.82
CA SER A 123 4.81 -17.93 18.88
C SER A 123 4.06 -17.31 17.70
N TRP A 124 4.57 -16.22 17.15
CA TRP A 124 3.98 -15.55 15.99
C TRP A 124 4.21 -16.35 14.70
N LEU A 125 5.44 -16.87 14.51
CA LEU A 125 5.75 -17.78 13.40
C LEU A 125 4.86 -19.03 13.42
N ALA A 126 4.59 -19.58 14.60
CA ALA A 126 3.70 -20.73 14.76
C ALA A 126 2.24 -20.39 14.43
N ALA A 127 1.76 -19.20 14.83
CA ALA A 127 0.40 -18.74 14.52
C ALA A 127 0.21 -18.44 13.02
N GLU A 128 1.20 -17.82 12.38
CA GLU A 128 1.20 -17.51 10.94
C GLU A 128 1.22 -18.80 10.09
N GLN A 129 1.99 -19.80 10.49
CA GLN A 129 1.95 -21.14 9.87
C GLN A 129 0.59 -21.82 10.06
N ALA A 130 -0.01 -21.73 11.24
CA ALA A 130 -1.32 -22.31 11.49
C ALA A 130 -2.41 -21.63 10.63
N MET A 131 -2.36 -20.31 10.47
CA MET A 131 -3.30 -19.56 9.63
C MET A 131 -3.16 -19.90 8.14
N GLN A 132 -1.93 -20.02 7.62
CA GLN A 132 -1.68 -20.43 6.24
C GLN A 132 -2.13 -21.87 5.95
N GLN A 133 -2.05 -22.76 6.96
CA GLN A 133 -2.54 -24.13 6.83
C GLN A 133 -4.07 -24.23 6.85
N SER A 134 -4.76 -23.38 7.63
CA SER A 134 -6.23 -23.34 7.62
C SER A 134 -6.80 -22.81 6.31
N ASP A 135 -6.15 -21.84 5.67
CA ASP A 135 -6.60 -21.33 4.36
C ASP A 135 -6.36 -22.35 3.24
N SER A 136 -5.27 -23.13 3.34
CA SER A 136 -4.94 -24.19 2.37
C SER A 136 -5.79 -25.46 2.53
N SER A 137 -6.44 -25.65 3.69
CA SER A 137 -7.25 -26.83 3.97
C SER A 137 -8.71 -26.69 3.52
N SER A 138 -9.15 -25.50 3.10
CA SER A 138 -10.55 -25.25 2.71
C SER A 138 -10.87 -25.53 1.23
N GLU A 139 -9.89 -25.95 0.41
CA GLU A 139 -10.06 -26.25 -1.02
C GLU A 139 -10.12 -27.75 -1.38
N GLN A 140 -10.21 -28.66 -0.40
CA GLN A 140 -10.38 -30.10 -0.66
C GLN A 140 -11.61 -30.69 0.02
N ASP A 141 -12.81 -30.18 -0.28
CA ASP A 141 -14.07 -30.89 -0.01
C ASP A 141 -15.08 -30.68 -1.15
N THR A 142 -14.65 -30.88 -2.41
CA THR A 142 -15.58 -31.14 -3.53
C THR A 142 -14.97 -32.15 -4.49
N ALA A 143 -14.76 -33.39 -4.05
CA ALA A 143 -14.54 -34.51 -4.96
C ALA A 143 -14.87 -35.83 -4.26
N GLY A 144 -16.11 -36.29 -4.38
CA GLY A 144 -16.40 -37.67 -3.99
C GLY A 144 -17.87 -38.00 -3.80
N GLU A 145 -18.66 -37.99 -4.87
CA GLU A 145 -19.71 -39.02 -4.97
C GLU A 145 -20.05 -39.28 -6.44
N SER A 146 -19.39 -40.29 -7.01
CA SER A 146 -19.88 -40.99 -8.19
C SER A 146 -19.95 -42.48 -7.87
N SER A 147 -21.20 -42.94 -7.77
CA SER A 147 -21.74 -44.23 -8.18
C SER A 147 -21.07 -45.52 -7.71
N GLN A 148 -21.83 -46.35 -6.98
CA GLN A 148 -21.76 -47.80 -7.16
C GLN A 148 -23.13 -48.49 -6.95
N ASN A 149 -23.37 -49.47 -7.82
CA ASN A 149 -24.60 -50.18 -8.14
C ASN A 149 -24.97 -51.35 -7.18
N ALA A 150 -26.26 -51.73 -7.27
CA ALA A 150 -26.88 -53.06 -7.04
C ALA A 150 -26.91 -53.58 -5.57
N HIS A 151 -27.93 -54.27 -5.05
CA HIS A 151 -28.80 -55.31 -5.60
C HIS A 151 -29.92 -55.63 -4.57
N GLU A 152 -31.03 -56.19 -5.06
CA GLU A 152 -31.98 -57.12 -4.40
C GLU A 152 -32.82 -56.74 -3.17
N GLY A 153 -34.13 -57.08 -3.23
CA GLY A 153 -34.96 -57.30 -2.05
C GLY A 153 -36.45 -56.93 -2.22
N ASP A 154 -37.32 -57.92 -2.06
CA ASP A 154 -38.77 -58.01 -2.31
C ASP A 154 -39.72 -57.21 -1.37
N ASP A 155 -41.01 -57.39 -1.67
CA ASP A 155 -42.27 -57.13 -0.91
C ASP A 155 -42.86 -55.71 -1.11
N ASP A 156 -44.03 -55.49 -1.73
CA ASP A 156 -45.35 -56.17 -1.67
C ASP A 156 -46.17 -55.90 -2.96
#